data_AF-A0A402CGA8-F1
#
_entry.id   AF-A0A402CGA8-F1
#
_cell.length_a   1.000
_cell.length_b   1.000
_cell.length_c   1.000
_cell.angle_alpha   90.00
_cell.angle_beta   90.00
_cell.angle_gamma   90.00
#
_symmetry.space_group_name_H-M   'P 1'
#
loop_
_entity.id
_entity.type
_entity.pdbx_description
1 polymer ?
#
loop_
_entity_poly.entity_id
_entity_poly.type
_entity_poly.pdbx_seq_one_letter_code
_entity_poly.pdbx_strand_id
1 'polypeptide(L)'
;MVTRQYLRFLGGADHSNSSLNKVHTVVTLGATNHGTTFGTTQLLGGIAEAFGVPVRALANVTLGQSYVQQMAGSPFLHLLNAGGDTDPGVSYTVVASRNDTVSTPPEATFLSAGPGANVNNVWVQDGCSSNTAAHDQLTTDPRAVYIIQRALDPAYGDRNPAPC
;
A
#
# COMPACT_ATOMS: atom_id res chain seq x y z
N MET A 1 -1.88 -2.83 3.44
CA MET A 1 -1.82 -3.33 4.84
C MET A 1 -2.88 -4.37 5.19
N VAL A 2 -4.17 -4.02 5.32
CA VAL A 2 -5.23 -4.93 5.82
C VAL A 2 -5.37 -6.20 4.97
N THR A 3 -5.34 -6.07 3.64
CA THR A 3 -5.34 -7.23 2.74
C THR A 3 -4.14 -8.15 2.99
N ARG A 4 -2.95 -7.60 3.20
CA ARG A 4 -1.73 -8.38 3.51
C ARG A 4 -1.84 -9.07 4.87
N GLN A 5 -2.47 -8.45 5.87
CA GLN A 5 -2.77 -9.11 7.15
C GLN A 5 -3.65 -10.36 6.95
N TYR A 6 -4.66 -10.26 6.08
CA TYR A 6 -5.52 -11.41 5.75
C TYR A 6 -4.77 -12.52 5.02
N LEU A 7 -3.99 -12.17 3.99
CA LEU A 7 -3.17 -13.12 3.25
C LEU A 7 -2.22 -13.87 4.18
N ARG A 8 -1.45 -13.13 4.98
CA ARG A 8 -0.35 -13.67 5.77
C ARG A 8 -0.79 -14.49 6.98
N PHE A 9 -1.87 -14.08 7.65
CA PHE A 9 -2.18 -14.60 8.99
C PHE A 9 -3.59 -15.19 9.14
N LEU A 10 -4.48 -14.98 8.17
CA LEU A 10 -5.89 -15.35 8.30
C LEU A 10 -6.38 -16.25 7.15
N GLY A 11 -5.44 -16.92 6.46
CA GLY A 11 -5.75 -17.94 5.45
C GLY A 11 -6.14 -17.39 4.07
N GLY A 12 -5.81 -16.12 3.78
CA GLY A 12 -5.97 -15.59 2.42
C GLY A 12 -4.98 -16.21 1.42
N ALA A 13 -3.76 -16.49 1.88
CA ALA A 13 -2.78 -17.29 1.17
C ALA A 13 -2.52 -18.61 1.91
N ASP A 14 -2.25 -19.67 1.15
CA ASP A 14 -1.78 -20.95 1.64
C ASP A 14 -0.28 -21.06 1.33
N HIS A 15 0.56 -20.86 2.35
CA HIS A 15 2.02 -20.86 2.19
C HIS A 15 2.61 -22.25 1.94
N SER A 16 1.82 -23.32 2.07
CA SER A 16 2.24 -24.68 1.76
C SER A 16 1.90 -25.07 0.32
N ASN A 17 0.81 -24.51 -0.22
CA ASN A 17 0.36 -24.76 -1.59
C ASN A 17 -0.41 -23.56 -2.16
N SER A 18 0.27 -22.77 -2.98
CA SER A 18 -0.30 -21.55 -3.56
C SER A 18 -1.51 -21.79 -4.48
N SER A 19 -1.74 -23.03 -4.95
CA SER A 19 -2.95 -23.33 -5.73
C SER A 19 -4.23 -23.31 -4.88
N LEU A 20 -4.10 -23.30 -3.56
CA LEU A 20 -5.22 -23.22 -2.60
C LEU A 20 -5.47 -21.78 -2.09
N ASN A 21 -4.69 -20.80 -2.55
CA ASN A 21 -4.87 -19.39 -2.23
C ASN A 21 -6.33 -18.96 -2.47
N LYS A 22 -6.87 -18.14 -1.57
CA LYS A 22 -8.21 -17.54 -1.72
C LYS A 22 -8.18 -16.27 -2.55
N VAL A 23 -7.00 -15.68 -2.68
CA VAL A 23 -6.78 -14.43 -3.41
C VAL A 23 -5.74 -14.69 -4.48
N HIS A 24 -6.11 -14.40 -5.73
CA HIS A 24 -5.19 -14.49 -6.87
C HIS A 24 -4.48 -13.15 -7.14
N THR A 25 -5.22 -12.05 -7.14
CA THR A 25 -4.72 -10.71 -7.47
C THR A 25 -4.98 -9.74 -6.34
N VAL A 26 -3.98 -8.91 -6.02
CA VAL A 26 -4.10 -7.77 -5.11
C VAL A 26 -3.74 -6.50 -5.87
N VAL A 27 -4.63 -5.52 -5.85
CA VAL A 27 -4.32 -4.17 -6.32
C VAL A 27 -4.42 -3.21 -5.14
N THR A 28 -3.40 -2.40 -4.92
CA THR A 28 -3.38 -1.39 -3.86
C THR A 28 -3.11 -0.01 -4.44
N LEU A 29 -3.77 1.00 -3.89
CA LEU A 29 -3.67 2.40 -4.31
C LEU A 29 -3.15 3.22 -3.13
N GLY A 30 -1.96 3.82 -3.25
CA GLY A 30 -1.35 4.65 -2.19
C GLY A 30 -1.29 3.97 -0.82
N ALA A 31 -1.16 2.64 -0.78
CA ALA A 31 -1.27 1.89 0.47
C ALA A 31 -0.06 2.10 1.37
N THR A 32 -0.28 2.14 2.68
CA THR A 32 0.76 2.29 3.72
C THR A 32 1.52 0.98 4.00
N ASN A 33 1.97 0.25 2.98
CA ASN A 33 2.53 -1.10 3.11
C ASN A 33 3.78 -1.18 4.03
N HIS A 34 4.59 -0.12 4.05
CA HIS A 34 5.71 0.06 4.98
C HIS A 34 5.46 1.14 6.04
N GLY A 35 4.18 1.49 6.22
CA GLY A 35 3.72 2.60 7.04
C GLY A 35 3.77 3.93 6.33
N THR A 36 3.50 4.98 7.09
CA THR A 36 3.57 6.36 6.62
C THR A 36 3.98 7.28 7.75
N THR A 37 4.62 8.40 7.40
CA THR A 37 4.88 9.51 8.32
C THR A 37 3.79 10.59 8.32
N PHE A 38 2.75 10.45 7.49
CA PHE A 38 1.69 11.44 7.26
C PHE A 38 2.26 12.84 6.97
N GLY A 39 3.17 12.91 6.00
CA GLY A 39 4.02 14.06 5.74
C GLY A 39 5.05 14.24 6.86
N THR A 40 5.09 15.42 7.46
CA THR A 40 5.97 15.73 8.60
C THR A 40 5.33 15.43 9.96
N THR A 41 4.07 15.00 9.99
CA THR A 41 3.27 14.86 11.22
C THR A 41 3.88 13.86 12.20
N GLN A 42 4.29 12.67 11.73
CA GLN A 42 4.90 11.67 12.61
C GLN A 42 6.25 12.13 13.16
N LEU A 43 7.05 12.87 12.37
CA LEU A 43 8.32 13.42 12.82
C LEU A 43 8.09 14.44 13.94
N LEU A 44 7.18 15.39 13.74
CA LEU A 44 6.82 16.39 14.74
C LEU A 44 6.25 15.74 16.01
N GLY A 45 5.41 14.71 15.84
CA GLY A 45 4.91 13.88 16.92
C GLY A 45 6.02 13.23 17.73
N GLY A 46 6.98 12.57 17.07
CA GLY A 46 8.12 11.92 17.73
C GLY A 46 9.02 12.89 18.50
N ILE A 47 9.22 14.11 17.98
CA ILE A 47 9.94 15.17 18.72
C ILE A 47 9.17 15.54 19.98
N ALA A 48 7.86 15.78 19.90
CA ALA A 48 7.04 16.08 21.07
C ALA A 48 7.01 14.92 22.09
N GLU A 49 7.01 13.66 21.64
CA GLU A 49 7.16 12.49 22.51
C GLU A 49 8.48 12.47 23.26
N ALA A 50 9.59 12.83 22.59
CA ALA A 50 10.89 12.95 23.25
C ALA A 50 10.90 14.04 24.35
N PHE A 51 10.02 15.04 24.24
CA PHE A 51 9.80 16.06 25.27
C PHE A 51 8.70 15.69 26.29
N GLY A 52 8.22 14.44 26.28
CA GLY A 52 7.28 13.91 27.27
C GLY A 52 5.79 14.10 26.93
N VAL A 53 5.46 14.59 25.75
CA VAL A 53 4.05 14.65 25.28
C VAL A 53 3.64 13.25 24.81
N PRO A 54 2.57 12.64 25.34
CA PRO A 54 2.20 11.26 24.99
C PRO A 54 1.47 11.20 23.63
N VAL A 55 2.11 11.61 22.53
CA VAL A 55 1.48 11.81 21.21
C VAL A 55 0.82 10.53 20.70
N ARG A 56 1.46 9.37 20.78
CA ARG A 56 0.86 8.09 20.36
C ARG A 56 -0.37 7.73 21.17
N ALA A 57 -0.34 7.95 22.49
CA ALA A 57 -1.50 7.67 23.33
C ALA A 57 -2.65 8.63 23.02
N LEU A 58 -2.35 9.91 22.80
CA LEU A 58 -3.34 10.92 22.40
C LEU A 58 -3.92 10.60 21.01
N ALA A 59 -3.07 10.36 20.01
CA ALA A 59 -3.48 9.98 18.66
C ALA A 59 -4.32 8.71 18.65
N ASN A 60 -4.00 7.74 19.52
CA ASN A 60 -4.82 6.53 19.64
C ASN A 60 -6.25 6.83 20.15
N VAL A 61 -6.38 7.74 21.12
CA VAL A 61 -7.69 8.15 21.65
C VAL A 61 -8.45 9.03 20.66
N THR A 62 -7.77 9.91 19.91
CA THR A 62 -8.42 10.91 19.06
C THR A 62 -8.61 10.47 17.61
N LEU A 63 -7.64 9.78 17.03
CA LEU A 63 -7.63 9.30 15.63
C LEU A 63 -7.88 7.80 15.50
N GLY A 64 -7.74 7.06 16.61
CA GLY A 64 -8.01 5.63 16.69
C GLY A 64 -6.79 4.74 16.47
N GLN A 65 -6.96 3.47 16.82
CA GLN A 65 -5.91 2.44 16.77
C GLN A 65 -5.35 2.23 15.37
N SER A 66 -6.19 2.30 14.34
CA SER A 66 -5.76 2.09 12.95
C SER A 66 -4.81 3.18 12.45
N TYR A 67 -4.91 4.41 12.97
CA TYR A 67 -3.96 5.47 12.67
C TYR A 67 -2.57 5.12 13.21
N VAL A 68 -2.52 4.72 14.49
CA VAL A 68 -1.27 4.32 15.16
C VAL A 68 -0.63 3.09 14.51
N GLN A 69 -1.45 2.12 14.09
CA GLN A 69 -0.99 0.92 13.41
C GLN A 69 -0.35 1.21 12.03
N GLN A 70 -0.74 2.31 11.37
CA GLN A 70 -0.20 2.70 10.06
C GLN A 70 1.07 3.55 10.14
N MET A 71 1.41 4.10 11.31
CA MET A 71 2.64 4.90 11.47
C MET A 71 3.87 4.05 11.19
N ALA A 72 4.86 4.61 10.47
CA ALA A 72 6.11 3.93 10.19
C ALA A 72 6.78 3.42 11.49
N GLY A 73 7.22 2.16 11.50
CA GLY A 73 7.80 1.51 12.68
C GLY A 73 6.78 1.12 13.76
N SER A 74 5.48 1.04 13.45
CA SER A 74 4.50 0.47 14.39
C SER A 74 4.78 -1.02 14.65
N PRO A 75 4.46 -1.55 15.85
CA PRO A 75 4.58 -2.99 16.12
C PRO A 75 3.77 -3.85 15.14
N PHE A 76 2.63 -3.33 14.67
CA PHE A 76 1.80 -3.99 13.66
C PHE A 76 2.54 -4.15 12.32
N LEU A 77 3.21 -3.09 11.84
CA LEU A 77 4.02 -3.13 10.63
C LEU A 77 5.23 -4.04 10.76
N HIS A 78 5.91 -4.03 11.91
CA HIS A 78 7.02 -4.93 12.16
C HIS A 78 6.59 -6.40 12.06
N LEU A 79 5.45 -6.75 12.65
CA LEU A 79 4.89 -8.10 12.54
C LEU A 79 4.48 -8.43 11.10
N LEU A 80 3.76 -7.52 10.43
CA LEU A 80 3.24 -7.74 9.08
C LEU A 80 4.35 -7.93 8.05
N ASN A 81 5.44 -7.19 8.17
CA ASN A 81 6.54 -7.17 7.19
C ASN A 81 7.70 -8.14 7.53
N ALA A 82 7.67 -8.81 8.68
CA ALA A 82 8.75 -9.71 9.12
C ALA A 82 9.06 -10.85 8.12
N GLY A 83 8.03 -11.35 7.42
CA GLY A 83 8.16 -12.39 6.40
C GLY A 83 8.35 -11.87 4.97
N GLY A 84 8.61 -10.57 4.81
CA GLY A 84 8.64 -9.89 3.51
C GLY A 84 7.26 -9.47 3.00
N ASP A 85 7.26 -8.92 1.79
CA ASP A 85 6.15 -8.12 1.28
C ASP A 85 5.01 -8.93 0.69
N THR A 86 5.32 -10.10 0.15
CA THR A 86 4.40 -10.86 -0.70
C THR A 86 4.21 -12.30 -0.24
N ASP A 87 3.13 -12.90 -0.71
CA ASP A 87 2.76 -14.29 -0.50
C ASP A 87 2.88 -15.05 -1.84
N PRO A 88 3.41 -16.28 -1.86
CA PRO A 88 3.59 -17.04 -3.09
C PRO A 88 2.28 -17.26 -3.86
N GLY A 89 2.35 -17.17 -5.19
CA GLY A 89 1.22 -17.34 -6.11
C GLY A 89 0.24 -16.17 -6.16
N VAL A 90 0.47 -15.09 -5.43
CA VAL A 90 -0.33 -13.86 -5.52
C VAL A 90 0.33 -12.87 -6.48
N SER A 91 -0.48 -12.25 -7.35
CA SER A 91 -0.06 -11.18 -8.24
C SER A 91 -0.41 -9.81 -7.66
N TYR A 92 0.58 -8.98 -7.39
CA TYR A 92 0.42 -7.66 -6.78
C TYR A 92 0.60 -6.57 -7.83
N THR A 93 -0.33 -5.62 -7.87
CA THR A 93 -0.14 -4.33 -8.55
C THR A 93 -0.27 -3.22 -7.53
N VAL A 94 0.74 -2.35 -7.45
CA VAL A 94 0.76 -1.21 -6.53
C VAL A 94 0.77 0.06 -7.35
N VAL A 95 -0.26 0.89 -7.16
CA VAL A 95 -0.37 2.20 -7.80
C VAL A 95 0.00 3.26 -6.77
N ALA A 96 1.10 3.97 -7.02
CA ALA A 96 1.57 5.07 -6.21
C ALA A 96 1.32 6.41 -6.92
N SER A 97 1.24 7.49 -6.16
CA SER A 97 1.33 8.85 -6.71
C SER A 97 2.53 9.58 -6.15
N ARG A 98 3.29 10.26 -7.01
CA ARG A 98 4.38 11.15 -6.58
C ARG A 98 3.87 12.35 -5.76
N ASN A 99 2.58 12.67 -5.86
CA ASN A 99 1.91 13.75 -5.14
C ASN A 99 1.22 13.27 -3.85
N ASP A 100 1.40 12.02 -3.45
CA ASP A 100 0.80 11.49 -2.23
C ASP A 100 1.42 12.15 -0.99
N THR A 101 0.59 12.81 -0.17
CA THR A 101 0.99 13.47 1.07
C THR A 101 0.53 12.72 2.33
N VAL A 102 -0.20 11.60 2.14
CA VAL A 102 -0.75 10.77 3.22
C VAL A 102 0.07 9.51 3.40
N SER A 103 0.42 8.79 2.34
CA SER A 103 1.38 7.68 2.35
C SER A 103 2.76 8.23 1.99
N THR A 104 3.59 8.45 3.01
CA THR A 104 4.85 9.22 2.87
C THR A 104 6.03 8.48 3.51
N PRO A 105 7.19 8.43 2.83
CA PRO A 105 7.41 8.89 1.46
C PRO A 105 6.60 8.03 0.45
N PRO A 106 6.13 8.59 -0.68
CA PRO A 106 5.20 7.89 -1.57
C PRO A 106 5.65 6.50 -2.03
N GLU A 107 6.95 6.35 -2.31
CA GLU A 107 7.55 5.09 -2.73
C GLU A 107 7.49 3.98 -1.66
N ALA A 108 7.28 4.33 -0.38
CA ALA A 108 7.12 3.35 0.70
C ALA A 108 5.87 2.46 0.53
N THR A 109 4.96 2.83 -0.37
CA THR A 109 3.83 1.97 -0.75
C THR A 109 4.25 0.73 -1.54
N PHE A 110 5.35 0.82 -2.29
CA PHE A 110 5.79 -0.25 -3.19
C PHE A 110 6.19 -1.50 -2.43
N LEU A 111 6.03 -2.64 -3.10
CA LEU A 111 6.32 -3.96 -2.56
C LEU A 111 7.57 -4.55 -3.25
N SER A 112 8.33 -5.34 -2.52
CA SER A 112 9.42 -6.16 -3.03
C SER A 112 8.92 -7.57 -3.34
N ALA A 113 9.16 -8.07 -4.55
CA ALA A 113 8.73 -9.42 -4.91
C ALA A 113 9.52 -10.47 -4.12
N GLY A 114 8.82 -11.24 -3.28
CA GLY A 114 9.34 -12.46 -2.67
C GLY A 114 9.21 -13.68 -3.60
N PRO A 115 9.75 -14.84 -3.19
CA PRO A 115 9.71 -16.06 -4.00
C PRO A 115 8.30 -16.45 -4.43
N GLY A 116 8.12 -16.73 -5.71
CA GLY A 116 6.84 -17.19 -6.27
C GLY A 116 5.74 -16.13 -6.33
N ALA A 117 6.01 -14.87 -6.01
CA ALA A 117 5.08 -13.76 -6.15
C ALA A 117 5.49 -12.84 -7.31
N ASN A 118 4.51 -12.17 -7.92
CA ASN A 118 4.73 -11.16 -8.95
C ASN A 118 4.36 -9.79 -8.40
N VAL A 119 5.21 -8.79 -8.60
CA VAL A 119 4.92 -7.41 -8.20
C VAL A 119 5.06 -6.47 -9.40
N ASN A 120 4.04 -5.65 -9.60
CA ASN A 120 4.04 -4.55 -10.55
C ASN A 120 3.85 -3.22 -9.78
N ASN A 121 4.95 -2.52 -9.51
CA ASN A 121 4.93 -1.20 -8.89
C ASN A 121 4.85 -0.13 -9.99
N VAL A 122 3.83 0.72 -9.93
CA VAL A 122 3.55 1.72 -10.97
C VAL A 122 3.30 3.07 -10.31
N TRP A 123 3.93 4.13 -10.83
CA TRP A 123 3.44 5.47 -10.54
C TRP A 123 2.29 5.79 -11.49
N VAL A 124 1.21 6.37 -10.97
CA VAL A 124 0.09 6.81 -11.81
C VAL A 124 0.56 7.79 -12.89
N GLN A 125 1.60 8.59 -12.63
CA GLN A 125 2.16 9.51 -13.61
C GLN A 125 3.08 8.87 -14.67
N ASP A 126 3.46 7.60 -14.55
CA ASP A 126 4.31 6.96 -15.56
C ASP A 126 3.53 6.82 -16.85
N GLY A 127 3.95 7.48 -17.94
CA GLY A 127 3.19 7.56 -19.19
C GLY A 127 2.11 8.66 -19.21
N CYS A 128 1.93 9.41 -18.12
CA CYS A 128 1.17 10.65 -18.07
C CYS A 128 1.78 11.61 -17.04
N SER A 129 2.82 12.33 -17.45
CA SER A 129 3.55 13.24 -16.55
C SER A 129 2.71 14.43 -16.05
N SER A 130 1.59 14.75 -16.71
CA SER A 130 0.66 15.80 -16.30
C SER A 130 -0.38 15.35 -15.28
N ASN A 131 -0.46 14.06 -14.95
CA ASN A 131 -1.41 13.57 -13.97
C ASN A 131 -1.03 14.05 -12.57
N THR A 132 -1.92 14.80 -11.91
CA THR A 132 -1.65 15.41 -10.60
C THR A 132 -2.35 14.72 -9.44
N ALA A 133 -2.98 13.56 -9.64
CA ALA A 133 -3.74 12.85 -8.60
C ALA A 133 -2.90 12.69 -7.31
N ALA A 134 -3.43 13.08 -6.18
CA ALA A 134 -2.91 12.82 -4.85
C ALA A 134 -3.64 11.61 -4.22
N HIS A 135 -3.42 11.38 -2.93
CA HIS A 135 -3.86 10.17 -2.23
C HIS A 135 -5.34 9.85 -2.38
N ASP A 136 -6.20 10.84 -2.16
CA ASP A 136 -7.66 10.71 -2.19
C ASP A 136 -8.20 10.48 -3.60
N GLN A 137 -7.53 11.04 -4.62
CA GLN A 137 -7.95 10.88 -6.01
C GLN A 137 -7.55 9.55 -6.64
N LEU A 138 -6.61 8.78 -6.06
CA LEU A 138 -6.19 7.50 -6.65
C LEU A 138 -7.35 6.49 -6.86
N THR A 139 -8.44 6.61 -6.07
CA THR A 139 -9.61 5.72 -6.18
C THR A 139 -10.53 6.04 -7.36
N THR A 140 -10.44 7.25 -7.90
CA THR A 140 -11.33 7.74 -8.97
C THR A 140 -10.57 8.26 -10.19
N ASP A 141 -9.25 8.39 -10.09
CA ASP A 141 -8.37 8.79 -11.20
C ASP A 141 -8.51 7.79 -12.37
N PRO A 142 -8.82 8.26 -13.59
CA PRO A 142 -9.06 7.40 -14.75
C PRO A 142 -7.89 6.46 -15.05
N ARG A 143 -6.66 6.91 -14.84
CA ARG A 143 -5.45 6.13 -15.09
C ARG A 143 -5.21 5.09 -14.02
N ALA A 144 -5.44 5.40 -12.74
CA ALA A 144 -5.45 4.42 -11.67
C ALA A 144 -6.52 3.34 -11.92
N VAL A 145 -7.74 3.72 -12.30
CA VAL A 145 -8.82 2.78 -12.67
C VAL A 145 -8.41 1.90 -13.84
N TYR A 146 -7.79 2.46 -14.87
CA TYR A 146 -7.25 1.70 -16.00
C TYR A 146 -6.21 0.65 -15.54
N ILE A 147 -5.29 1.03 -14.65
CA ILE A 147 -4.27 0.11 -14.11
C ILE A 147 -4.91 -1.02 -13.31
N ILE A 148 -5.94 -0.73 -12.50
CA ILE A 148 -6.72 -1.75 -11.77
C ILE A 148 -7.33 -2.74 -12.77
N GLN A 149 -8.00 -2.26 -13.81
CA GLN A 149 -8.63 -3.14 -14.81
C GLN A 149 -7.60 -4.01 -15.53
N ARG A 150 -6.44 -3.46 -15.89
CA ARG A 150 -5.35 -4.23 -16.51
C ARG A 150 -4.75 -5.28 -15.58
N ALA A 151 -4.71 -5.02 -14.26
CA ALA A 151 -4.24 -6.00 -13.29
C ALA A 151 -5.23 -7.16 -13.08
N LEU A 152 -6.53 -6.91 -13.25
CA LEU A 152 -7.59 -7.92 -13.15
C LEU A 152 -7.80 -8.69 -14.46
N ASP A 153 -7.61 -8.03 -15.60
CA ASP A 153 -7.68 -8.58 -16.95
C ASP A 153 -6.47 -8.11 -17.77
N PRO A 154 -5.43 -8.96 -17.92
CA PRO A 154 -4.22 -8.60 -18.67
C PRO A 154 -4.48 -8.16 -20.12
N ALA A 155 -5.58 -8.61 -20.75
CA ALA A 155 -5.98 -8.25 -22.11
C ALA A 155 -6.84 -6.96 -22.16
N TYR A 156 -7.03 -6.26 -21.04
CA TYR A 156 -7.80 -5.02 -20.99
C TYR A 156 -7.18 -3.92 -21.85
N GLY A 157 -5.84 -3.79 -21.82
CA GLY A 157 -5.10 -2.76 -22.54
C GLY A 157 -5.11 -2.92 -24.07
N ASP A 158 -5.39 -4.12 -24.57
CA ASP A 158 -5.49 -4.38 -26.01
C ASP A 158 -6.76 -3.77 -26.61
N ARG A 159 -7.79 -3.55 -25.78
CA ARG A 159 -9.11 -3.04 -26.16
C ARG A 159 -9.35 -1.61 -25.68
N ASN A 160 -8.59 -1.15 -24.69
CA ASN A 160 -8.76 0.14 -24.05
C ASN A 160 -7.41 0.86 -24.02
N PRO A 161 -7.27 2.03 -24.67
CA PRO A 161 -6.05 2.81 -24.56
C PRO A 161 -5.90 3.35 -23.14
N ALA A 162 -4.66 3.42 -22.64
CA ALA A 162 -4.37 3.99 -21.33
C ALA A 162 -4.69 5.50 -21.33
N PRO A 163 -5.55 6.00 -20.43
CA PRO A 163 -5.82 7.43 -20.31
C PRO A 163 -4.62 8.15 -19.66
N CYS A 164 -4.52 9.45 -19.93
CA CYS A 164 -3.68 10.36 -19.14
C CYS A 164 -4.30 10.60 -17.76
#